data_AF-A0A917ES40-F1
#
_entry.id   AF-A0A917ES40-F1
#
_cell.length_a   1.000
_cell.length_b   1.000
_cell.length_c   1.000
_cell.angle_alpha   90.00
_cell.angle_beta   90.00
_cell.angle_gamma   90.00
#
_symmetry.space_group_name_H-M   'P 1'
#
loop_
_entity.id
_entity.type
_entity.pdbx_description
1 polymer ?
#
loop_
_entity_poly.entity_id
_entity_poly.type
_entity_poly.pdbx_seq_one_letter_code
_entity_poly.pdbx_strand_id
1 'polypeptide(L)'
;MFNQQSPYSHFIEAIETFFPPTLRLKNVKKRIVVPSFQLYSPELNHSNPVLFHNFPDSPYLNEKVSDVILRSSAAPVTYQHYVDGFVVTTNPSSASIAFAVNQEGTSLDEIVALSIGSGEAPLQLRKDVDRWGMIGTDNIRESLPTHEESIFNRRPNELLPLFLQLVSSGNDYYESMVSSLLLKDRFFRLDPKIPNLSKTDPSVVPTLIKIANKTDLRTTVAFVEKNWG
;
A
#
# COMPACT_ATOMS: atom_id res chain seq x y z
N MET A 1 -11.26 22.33 16.34
CA MET A 1 -11.72 22.73 15.00
C MET A 1 -10.51 23.19 14.20
N PHE A 2 -9.93 22.30 13.39
CA PHE A 2 -8.85 22.68 12.47
C PHE A 2 -9.49 23.12 11.16
N ASN A 3 -9.61 24.43 10.99
CA ASN A 3 -10.12 25.09 9.79
C ASN A 3 -8.90 25.47 8.91
N GLN A 4 -8.24 24.45 8.35
CA GLN A 4 -7.37 24.59 7.18
C GLN A 4 -8.12 23.90 6.04
N GLN A 5 -8.21 24.52 4.87
CA GLN A 5 -8.58 23.80 3.65
C GLN A 5 -7.78 22.49 3.64
N SER A 6 -8.48 21.35 3.58
CA SER A 6 -7.84 20.05 3.67
C SER A 6 -6.70 20.02 2.65
N PRO A 7 -5.43 19.69 3.03
CA PRO A 7 -4.30 19.64 2.09
C PRO A 7 -4.50 18.65 0.92
N TYR A 8 -5.63 17.95 0.90
CA TYR A 8 -6.07 17.00 -0.11
C TYR A 8 -7.16 17.55 -1.03
N SER A 9 -7.59 18.81 -0.90
CA SER A 9 -8.66 19.37 -1.74
C SER A 9 -8.35 19.22 -3.23
N HIS A 10 -7.12 19.52 -3.64
CA HIS A 10 -6.67 19.36 -5.03
C HIS A 10 -6.54 17.90 -5.46
N PHE A 11 -6.18 17.00 -4.54
CA PHE A 11 -6.14 15.57 -4.84
C PHE A 11 -7.54 15.00 -5.00
N ILE A 12 -8.47 15.37 -4.11
CA ILE A 12 -9.90 15.02 -4.19
C ILE A 12 -10.46 15.54 -5.51
N GLU A 13 -10.24 16.81 -5.83
CA GLU A 13 -10.66 17.44 -7.09
C GLU A 13 -10.10 16.70 -8.30
N ALA A 14 -8.82 16.33 -8.29
CA ALA A 14 -8.19 15.58 -9.39
C ALA A 14 -8.84 14.20 -9.58
N ILE A 15 -9.08 13.45 -8.50
CA ILE A 15 -9.72 12.13 -8.55
C ILE A 15 -11.18 12.24 -9.01
N GLU A 16 -11.93 13.20 -8.50
CA GLU A 16 -13.33 13.42 -8.87
C GLU A 16 -13.50 13.96 -10.30
N THR A 17 -12.49 14.66 -10.83
CA THR A 17 -12.45 15.10 -12.23
C THR A 17 -12.06 13.96 -13.16
N PHE A 18 -11.11 13.10 -12.75
CA PHE A 18 -10.64 11.99 -13.58
C PHE A 18 -11.69 10.88 -13.75
N PHE A 19 -12.40 10.52 -12.68
CA PHE A 19 -13.41 9.46 -12.73
C PHE A 19 -14.82 10.03 -12.92
N PRO A 20 -15.64 9.48 -13.84
CA PRO A 20 -17.03 9.92 -13.98
C PRO A 20 -17.78 9.80 -12.66
N PRO A 21 -18.60 10.81 -12.28
CA PRO A 21 -19.27 10.84 -10.97
C PRO A 21 -20.28 9.70 -10.79
N THR A 22 -20.74 9.09 -11.88
CA THR A 22 -21.66 7.95 -11.92
C THR A 22 -20.95 6.60 -11.94
N LEU A 23 -19.62 6.56 -12.10
CA LEU A 23 -18.87 5.31 -12.17
C LEU A 23 -18.88 4.61 -10.79
N ARG A 24 -19.46 3.42 -10.75
CA ARG A 24 -19.50 2.54 -9.56
C ARG A 24 -18.65 1.30 -9.77
N LEU A 25 -18.26 0.64 -8.68
CA LEU A 25 -17.46 -0.59 -8.72
C LEU A 25 -18.07 -1.67 -9.64
N LYS A 26 -19.39 -1.87 -9.60
CA LYS A 26 -20.10 -2.81 -10.49
C LYS A 26 -19.94 -2.54 -11.98
N ASN A 27 -19.60 -1.30 -12.36
CA ASN A 27 -19.45 -0.87 -13.74
C ASN A 27 -17.99 -0.97 -14.23
N VAL A 28 -17.04 -1.26 -13.33
CA VAL A 28 -15.64 -1.50 -13.70
C VAL A 28 -15.53 -2.86 -14.39
N LYS A 29 -15.02 -2.88 -15.63
CA LYS A 29 -14.98 -4.10 -16.46
C LYS A 29 -14.02 -5.17 -15.96
N LYS A 30 -12.91 -4.78 -15.35
CA LYS A 30 -11.91 -5.70 -14.80
C LYS A 30 -12.22 -5.95 -13.34
N ARG A 31 -11.88 -7.15 -12.84
CA ARG A 31 -11.93 -7.43 -11.41
C ARG A 31 -10.86 -6.62 -10.68
N ILE A 32 -11.26 -6.00 -9.59
CA ILE A 32 -10.38 -5.17 -8.76
C ILE A 32 -10.50 -5.57 -7.30
N VAL A 33 -9.39 -5.41 -6.58
CA VAL A 33 -9.31 -5.50 -5.12
C VAL A 33 -8.51 -4.29 -4.66
N VAL A 34 -9.09 -3.45 -3.81
CA VAL A 34 -8.52 -2.18 -3.38
C VAL A 34 -8.52 -2.12 -1.85
N PRO A 35 -7.35 -2.24 -1.19
CA PRO A 35 -7.25 -2.23 0.26
C PRO A 35 -7.45 -0.84 0.85
N SER A 36 -8.07 -0.79 2.03
CA SER A 36 -8.24 0.39 2.88
C SER A 36 -8.45 -0.07 4.32
N PHE A 37 -8.34 0.82 5.30
CA PHE A 37 -8.63 0.51 6.69
C PHE A 37 -9.71 1.42 7.24
N GLN A 38 -10.82 0.84 7.69
CA GLN A 38 -11.93 1.57 8.30
C GLN A 38 -11.65 1.80 9.78
N LEU A 39 -11.61 3.06 10.21
CA LEU A 39 -11.32 3.42 11.60
C LEU A 39 -12.42 2.97 12.58
N TYR A 40 -13.65 2.84 12.09
CA TYR A 40 -14.76 2.33 12.87
C TYR A 40 -15.88 1.82 11.94
N SER A 41 -16.23 0.55 12.07
CA SER A 41 -17.44 -0.03 11.49
C SER A 41 -18.51 -0.17 12.57
N PRO A 42 -19.66 0.51 12.47
CA PRO A 42 -20.77 0.34 13.41
C PRO A 42 -21.33 -1.09 13.44
N GLU A 43 -21.30 -1.80 12.30
CA GLU A 43 -21.80 -3.16 12.18
C GLU A 43 -20.94 -4.15 12.97
N LEU A 44 -19.62 -3.98 12.90
CA LEU A 44 -18.67 -4.84 13.60
C LEU A 44 -18.34 -4.33 15.02
N ASN A 45 -18.64 -3.06 15.31
CA ASN A 45 -18.27 -2.35 16.54
C ASN A 45 -16.75 -2.34 16.81
N HIS A 46 -15.93 -2.31 15.76
CA HIS A 46 -14.48 -2.13 15.84
C HIS A 46 -13.92 -1.56 14.52
N SER A 47 -12.64 -1.22 14.51
CA SER A 47 -11.90 -0.90 13.27
C SER A 47 -11.58 -2.17 12.49
N ASN A 48 -11.58 -2.11 11.16
CA ASN A 48 -11.35 -3.29 10.35
C ASN A 48 -10.65 -2.98 9.03
N PRO A 49 -9.83 -3.92 8.51
CA PRO A 49 -9.41 -3.87 7.13
C PRO A 49 -10.63 -3.99 6.21
N VAL A 50 -10.61 -3.28 5.10
CA VAL A 50 -11.61 -3.34 4.03
C VAL A 50 -10.89 -3.57 2.72
N LEU A 51 -11.32 -4.60 1.99
CA LEU A 51 -10.86 -4.89 0.65
C LEU A 51 -12.02 -4.57 -0.29
N PHE A 52 -12.08 -3.35 -0.83
CA PHE A 52 -13.11 -2.99 -1.80
C PHE A 52 -12.93 -3.81 -3.07
N HIS A 53 -14.00 -4.40 -3.59
CA HIS A 53 -13.92 -5.28 -4.75
C HIS A 53 -15.22 -5.27 -5.55
N ASN A 54 -15.19 -5.78 -6.78
CA ASN A 54 -16.35 -5.80 -7.68
C ASN A 54 -16.70 -7.23 -8.19
N PHE A 55 -16.38 -8.24 -7.39
CA PHE A 55 -16.79 -9.62 -7.65
C PHE A 55 -18.30 -9.78 -7.37
N PRO A 56 -18.95 -10.85 -7.85
CA PRO A 56 -20.36 -11.12 -7.56
C PRO A 56 -20.65 -11.03 -6.06
N ASP A 57 -21.84 -10.53 -5.72
CA ASP A 57 -22.34 -10.39 -4.35
C ASP A 57 -21.49 -9.50 -3.41
N SER A 58 -20.52 -8.75 -3.95
CA SER A 58 -19.76 -7.79 -3.13
C SER A 58 -20.69 -6.74 -2.51
N PRO A 59 -20.56 -6.45 -1.21
CA PRO A 59 -21.34 -5.37 -0.57
C PRO A 59 -20.97 -3.98 -1.13
N TYR A 60 -19.84 -3.89 -1.85
CA TYR A 60 -19.28 -2.63 -2.33
C TYR A 60 -19.68 -2.28 -3.77
N LEU A 61 -20.50 -3.10 -4.45
CA LEU A 61 -20.84 -2.93 -5.87
C LEU A 61 -21.37 -1.54 -6.25
N ASN A 62 -22.04 -0.87 -5.31
CA ASN A 62 -22.62 0.47 -5.51
C ASN A 62 -21.73 1.62 -5.01
N GLU A 63 -20.53 1.33 -4.50
CA GLU A 63 -19.55 2.35 -4.12
C GLU A 63 -19.02 3.11 -5.33
N LYS A 64 -18.84 4.43 -5.18
CA LYS A 64 -18.26 5.29 -6.22
C LYS A 64 -16.77 4.99 -6.33
N VAL A 65 -16.28 4.82 -7.57
CA VAL A 65 -14.86 4.50 -7.80
C VAL A 65 -13.93 5.56 -7.21
N SER A 66 -14.26 6.84 -7.35
CA SER A 66 -13.48 7.93 -6.76
C SER A 66 -13.34 7.78 -5.25
N ASP A 67 -14.43 7.42 -4.56
CA ASP A 67 -14.45 7.36 -3.10
C ASP A 67 -13.61 6.18 -2.62
N VAL A 68 -13.69 5.04 -3.31
CA VAL A 68 -12.84 3.87 -3.05
C VAL A 68 -11.35 4.22 -3.19
N ILE A 69 -10.97 4.93 -4.25
CA ILE A 69 -9.58 5.36 -4.46
C ILE A 69 -9.13 6.35 -3.38
N LEU A 70 -9.97 7.33 -3.02
CA LEU A 70 -9.67 8.31 -1.98
C LEU A 70 -9.53 7.67 -0.60
N ARG A 71 -10.40 6.71 -0.24
CA ARG A 71 -10.29 5.93 1.00
C ARG A 71 -9.01 5.10 1.04
N SER A 72 -8.64 4.47 -0.07
CA SER A 72 -7.43 3.67 -0.20
C SER A 72 -6.14 4.49 -0.17
N SER A 73 -6.18 5.76 -0.58
CA SER A 73 -5.03 6.67 -0.66
C SER A 73 -4.98 7.70 0.47
N ALA A 74 -5.80 7.53 1.51
CA ALA A 74 -5.92 8.48 2.61
C ALA A 74 -4.74 8.33 3.59
N ALA A 75 -3.54 8.73 3.16
CA ALA A 75 -2.35 8.82 4.00
C ALA A 75 -1.74 10.22 3.91
N PRO A 76 -1.30 10.82 5.04
CA PRO A 76 -1.54 10.44 6.45
C PRO A 76 -2.91 10.85 7.04
N VAL A 77 -3.86 11.34 6.23
CA VAL A 77 -5.16 11.84 6.74
C VAL A 77 -6.26 10.79 6.69
N THR A 78 -7.48 11.15 7.08
CA THR A 78 -8.66 10.30 6.95
C THR A 78 -9.58 10.81 5.85
N TYR A 79 -10.29 9.90 5.18
CA TYR A 79 -11.36 10.24 4.23
C TYR A 79 -12.57 9.33 4.49
N GLN A 80 -13.73 9.92 4.81
CA GLN A 80 -14.97 9.19 5.13
C GLN A 80 -14.79 8.08 6.19
N HIS A 81 -14.00 8.33 7.24
CA HIS A 81 -13.64 7.36 8.30
C HIS A 81 -12.71 6.22 7.87
N TYR A 82 -12.09 6.32 6.70
CA TYR A 82 -11.05 5.40 6.24
C TYR A 82 -9.67 6.06 6.28
N VAL A 83 -8.65 5.21 6.39
CA VAL A 83 -7.24 5.54 6.13
C VAL A 83 -6.68 4.62 5.06
N ASP A 84 -5.50 4.99 4.57
CA ASP A 84 -4.78 4.33 3.49
C ASP A 84 -4.67 2.80 3.64
N GLY A 85 -4.75 2.10 2.51
CA GLY A 85 -4.59 0.64 2.41
C GLY A 85 -3.24 0.13 2.88
N PHE A 86 -2.23 1.00 2.93
CA PHE A 86 -0.92 0.78 3.54
C PHE A 86 -1.00 0.16 4.94
N VAL A 87 -2.01 0.52 5.74
CA VAL A 87 -2.24 -0.03 7.08
C VAL A 87 -2.55 -1.53 7.04
N VAL A 88 -3.12 -2.01 5.94
CA VAL A 88 -3.50 -3.40 5.71
C VAL A 88 -2.39 -4.14 4.95
N THR A 89 -2.08 -3.68 3.74
CA THR A 89 -1.10 -4.30 2.84
C THR A 89 -0.47 -3.25 1.94
N THR A 90 0.84 -3.34 1.77
CA THR A 90 1.60 -2.48 0.85
C THR A 90 1.75 -3.09 -0.54
N ASN A 91 1.47 -4.38 -0.68
CA ASN A 91 1.44 -5.11 -1.93
C ASN A 91 0.23 -6.05 -1.92
N PRO A 92 -0.87 -5.70 -2.61
CA PRO A 92 -2.12 -6.47 -2.55
C PRO A 92 -2.07 -7.75 -3.41
N SER A 93 -0.89 -8.27 -3.77
CA SER A 93 -0.79 -9.44 -4.65
C SER A 93 -1.40 -10.69 -4.03
N SER A 94 -1.15 -10.96 -2.75
CA SER A 94 -1.72 -12.13 -2.05
C SER A 94 -3.25 -12.01 -1.96
N ALA A 95 -3.76 -10.82 -1.61
CA ALA A 95 -5.19 -10.53 -1.60
C ALA A 95 -5.81 -10.77 -2.98
N SER A 96 -5.18 -10.27 -4.05
CA SER A 96 -5.66 -10.45 -5.41
C SER A 96 -5.71 -11.93 -5.82
N ILE A 97 -4.69 -12.72 -5.44
CA ILE A 97 -4.66 -14.17 -5.67
C ILE A 97 -5.79 -14.85 -4.90
N ALA A 98 -5.97 -14.52 -3.62
CA ALA A 98 -7.02 -15.09 -2.78
C ALA A 98 -8.43 -14.80 -3.35
N PHE A 99 -8.67 -13.60 -3.86
CA PHE A 99 -9.91 -13.24 -4.51
C PHE A 99 -10.13 -13.98 -5.84
N ALA A 100 -9.09 -14.14 -6.66
CA ALA A 100 -9.19 -14.94 -7.89
C ALA A 100 -9.57 -16.39 -7.60
N VAL A 101 -8.95 -17.01 -6.59
CA VAL A 101 -9.29 -18.39 -6.19
C VAL A 101 -10.71 -18.47 -5.63
N ASN A 102 -11.03 -17.64 -4.64
CA ASN A 102 -12.27 -17.80 -3.87
C ASN A 102 -13.52 -17.25 -4.57
N GLN A 103 -13.38 -16.12 -5.29
CA GLN A 103 -14.54 -15.42 -5.86
C GLN A 103 -14.75 -15.71 -7.36
N GLU A 104 -13.70 -16.03 -8.11
CA GLU A 104 -13.83 -16.44 -9.53
C GLU A 104 -13.73 -17.96 -9.69
N GLY A 105 -13.33 -18.69 -8.64
CA GLY A 105 -13.14 -20.14 -8.71
C GLY A 105 -11.95 -20.55 -9.58
N THR A 106 -11.02 -19.64 -9.87
CA THR A 106 -9.83 -19.95 -10.67
C THR A 106 -8.88 -20.85 -9.89
N SER A 107 -8.42 -21.94 -10.49
CA SER A 107 -7.49 -22.83 -9.81
C SER A 107 -6.13 -22.15 -9.63
N LEU A 108 -5.43 -22.44 -8.54
CA LEU A 108 -4.17 -21.78 -8.21
C LEU A 108 -3.10 -22.03 -9.30
N ASP A 109 -3.14 -23.15 -10.01
CA ASP A 109 -2.27 -23.53 -11.14
C ASP A 109 -2.60 -22.81 -12.47
N GLU A 110 -3.72 -22.09 -12.54
CA GLU A 110 -4.11 -21.25 -13.68
C GLU A 110 -3.80 -19.77 -13.48
N ILE A 111 -3.46 -19.36 -12.26
CA ILE A 111 -3.17 -17.95 -11.92
C ILE A 111 -1.72 -17.59 -12.25
N VAL A 112 -1.53 -16.58 -13.09
CA VAL A 112 -0.25 -15.91 -13.29
C VAL A 112 -0.37 -14.48 -12.77
N ALA A 113 0.63 -14.00 -12.01
CA ALA A 113 0.61 -12.67 -11.42
C ALA A 113 1.89 -11.89 -11.70
N LEU A 114 1.71 -10.72 -12.33
CA LEU A 114 2.72 -9.67 -12.40
C LEU A 114 2.40 -8.63 -11.32
N SER A 115 3.26 -8.52 -10.31
CA SER A 115 3.18 -7.49 -9.28
C SER A 115 4.15 -6.36 -9.61
N ILE A 116 3.71 -5.11 -9.52
CA ILE A 116 4.51 -3.92 -9.86
C ILE A 116 4.61 -3.04 -8.61
N GLY A 117 5.84 -2.80 -8.17
CA GLY A 117 6.16 -1.95 -7.04
C GLY A 117 6.40 -0.49 -7.42
N SER A 118 6.34 0.37 -6.42
CA SER A 118 6.67 1.80 -6.55
C SER A 118 8.16 2.10 -6.34
N GLY A 119 8.97 1.06 -6.16
CA GLY A 119 10.41 1.13 -5.91
C GLY A 119 10.76 0.67 -4.51
N GLU A 120 11.82 -0.14 -4.42
CA GLU A 120 12.38 -0.61 -3.17
C GLU A 120 13.51 0.34 -2.73
N ALA A 121 13.33 1.02 -1.60
CA ALA A 121 14.41 1.75 -0.94
C ALA A 121 15.06 0.82 0.10
N PRO A 122 16.21 0.18 -0.19
CA PRO A 122 16.84 -0.75 0.74
C PRO A 122 17.37 0.02 1.95
N LEU A 123 16.56 0.05 3.01
CA LEU A 123 16.92 0.64 4.29
C LEU A 123 17.72 -0.37 5.09
N GLN A 124 19.00 -0.10 5.24
CA GLN A 124 19.84 -0.83 6.18
C GLN A 124 19.91 -0.05 7.49
N LEU A 125 19.45 -0.67 8.57
CA LEU A 125 19.75 -0.20 9.92
C LEU A 125 21.25 -0.40 10.16
N ARG A 126 22.03 0.67 10.05
CA ARG A 126 23.50 0.63 10.24
C ARG A 126 23.94 0.90 11.69
N LYS A 127 22.99 1.09 12.62
CA LYS A 127 23.27 1.32 14.04
C LYS A 127 22.97 0.06 14.84
N ASP A 128 23.71 -0.07 15.94
CA ASP A 128 23.43 -1.03 17.01
C ASP A 128 21.99 -0.82 17.54
N VAL A 129 21.16 -1.85 17.37
CA VAL A 129 19.74 -1.87 17.77
C VAL A 129 19.53 -2.55 19.13
N ASP A 130 20.60 -3.01 19.79
CA ASP A 130 20.53 -3.77 21.03
C ASP A 130 19.89 -2.98 22.19
N ARG A 131 19.78 -1.65 22.02
CA ARG A 131 19.22 -0.71 22.99
C ARG A 131 17.94 -0.02 22.53
N TRP A 132 17.32 -0.46 21.42
CA TRP A 132 16.06 0.11 20.96
C TRP A 132 14.91 -0.28 21.87
N GLY A 133 14.11 0.71 22.27
CA GLY A 133 12.95 0.54 23.15
C GLY A 133 11.74 1.33 22.67
N MET A 134 10.55 0.89 23.09
CA MET A 134 9.29 1.59 22.81
C MET A 134 9.13 2.74 23.80
N ILE A 135 9.76 3.90 23.54
CA ILE A 135 9.43 5.11 24.30
C ILE A 135 8.09 5.62 23.77
N GLY A 136 7.03 5.25 24.46
CA GLY A 136 5.72 5.88 24.35
C GLY A 136 5.73 7.20 25.11
N THR A 137 5.08 8.20 24.54
CA THR A 137 4.62 9.37 25.27
C THR A 137 3.87 8.91 26.53
N ASP A 138 4.31 9.41 27.68
CA ASP A 138 3.78 9.23 29.05
C ASP A 138 4.42 8.10 29.89
N ASN A 139 5.51 8.43 30.61
CA ASN A 139 5.81 8.09 32.01
C ASN A 139 5.40 6.70 32.57
N ILE A 140 5.64 5.59 31.88
CA ILE A 140 5.54 4.25 32.50
C ILE A 140 6.93 3.62 32.56
N ARG A 141 7.58 3.80 33.72
CA ARG A 141 8.82 3.22 34.27
C ARG A 141 10.00 4.19 34.39
N GLU A 142 10.14 4.76 35.58
CA GLU A 142 11.36 5.43 36.08
C GLU A 142 12.61 4.52 36.13
N SER A 143 12.48 3.22 35.82
CA SER A 143 13.58 2.25 35.86
C SER A 143 14.04 1.76 34.49
N LEU A 144 13.46 2.27 33.39
CA LEU A 144 14.02 2.02 32.06
C LEU A 144 15.11 3.08 31.79
N PRO A 145 16.31 2.68 31.33
CA PRO A 145 17.36 3.63 31.03
C PRO A 145 16.84 4.71 30.08
N THR A 146 16.95 5.97 30.52
CA THR A 146 16.56 7.17 29.77
C THR A 146 17.52 7.41 28.60
N HIS A 147 17.49 6.57 27.56
CA HIS A 147 18.43 6.67 26.44
C HIS A 147 17.76 6.48 25.04
N GLU A 148 17.43 7.64 24.47
CA GLU A 148 17.82 8.21 23.16
C GLU A 148 17.29 7.76 21.78
N GLU A 149 16.76 6.56 21.50
CA GLU A 149 16.19 6.31 20.15
C GLU A 149 14.89 5.48 20.17
N SER A 150 13.75 6.16 19.96
CA SER A 150 12.45 5.53 19.73
C SER A 150 12.26 5.17 18.25
N ILE A 151 11.68 4.00 17.96
CA ILE A 151 11.25 3.62 16.59
C ILE A 151 10.22 4.59 15.99
N PHE A 152 9.59 5.41 16.84
CA PHE A 152 8.63 6.44 16.45
C PHE A 152 9.27 7.84 16.30
N ASN A 153 10.54 8.02 16.72
CA ASN A 153 11.21 9.31 16.54
C ASN A 153 11.46 9.57 15.06
N ARG A 154 10.92 10.69 14.56
CA ARG A 154 11.24 11.20 13.24
C ARG A 154 12.62 11.85 13.28
N ARG A 155 13.60 11.34 12.54
CA ARG A 155 14.91 11.98 12.41
C ARG A 155 14.87 13.14 11.42
N PRO A 156 15.76 14.16 11.53
CA PRO A 156 15.77 15.34 10.67
C PRO A 156 15.88 15.05 9.17
N ASN A 157 16.35 13.86 8.79
CA ASN A 157 16.55 13.43 7.40
C ASN A 157 15.74 12.17 7.03
N GLU A 158 14.79 11.73 7.86
CA GLU A 158 13.92 10.60 7.57
C GLU A 158 12.50 11.08 7.19
N LEU A 159 12.07 10.66 6.01
CA LEU A 159 10.82 11.11 5.39
C LEU A 159 9.58 10.59 6.13
N LEU A 160 9.69 9.40 6.72
CA LEU A 160 8.70 8.74 7.58
C LEU A 160 9.37 8.30 8.90
N PRO A 161 8.63 8.19 10.02
CA PRO A 161 9.12 7.49 11.21
C PRO A 161 9.64 6.11 10.84
N LEU A 162 10.76 5.72 11.43
CA LEU A 162 11.45 4.48 11.11
C LEU A 162 10.55 3.24 11.21
N PHE A 163 9.65 3.22 12.20
CA PHE A 163 8.61 2.20 12.35
C PHE A 163 7.77 2.01 11.08
N LEU A 164 7.26 3.10 10.49
CA LEU A 164 6.43 3.01 9.28
C LEU A 164 7.25 2.53 8.08
N GLN A 165 8.53 2.89 8.00
CA GLN A 165 9.39 2.40 6.94
C GLN A 165 9.65 0.89 7.08
N LEU A 166 9.94 0.40 8.29
CA LEU A 166 10.15 -1.03 8.57
C LEU A 166 8.89 -1.87 8.30
N VAL A 167 7.73 -1.40 8.76
CA VAL A 167 6.45 -2.05 8.48
C VAL A 167 6.17 -2.05 6.98
N SER A 168 6.42 -0.94 6.28
CA SER A 168 6.26 -0.83 4.83
C SER A 168 7.09 -1.86 4.08
N SER A 169 8.41 -1.87 4.30
CA SER A 169 9.32 -2.74 3.55
C SER A 169 9.15 -4.20 3.94
N GLY A 170 8.89 -4.48 5.22
CA GLY A 170 8.64 -5.82 5.72
C GLY A 170 7.35 -6.41 5.13
N ASN A 171 6.27 -5.63 5.10
CA ASN A 171 5.00 -6.06 4.53
C ASN A 171 5.10 -6.30 3.01
N ASP A 172 5.72 -5.38 2.25
CA ASP A 172 5.87 -5.53 0.80
C ASP A 172 6.66 -6.79 0.42
N TYR A 173 7.77 -7.03 1.13
CA TYR A 173 8.59 -8.23 0.94
C TYR A 173 7.84 -9.50 1.36
N TYR A 174 7.14 -9.48 2.50
CA TYR A 174 6.35 -10.61 2.96
C TYR A 174 5.27 -11.00 1.95
N GLU A 175 4.52 -10.03 1.43
CA GLU A 175 3.46 -10.27 0.44
C GLU A 175 4.00 -10.84 -0.87
N SER A 176 5.15 -10.31 -1.33
CA SER A 176 5.86 -10.83 -2.51
C SER A 176 6.35 -12.27 -2.27
N MET A 177 6.90 -12.56 -1.09
CA MET A 177 7.36 -13.90 -0.71
C MET A 177 6.20 -14.89 -0.70
N VAL A 178 5.09 -14.58 -0.03
CA VAL A 178 3.89 -15.44 0.04
C VAL A 178 3.34 -15.68 -1.38
N SER A 179 3.22 -14.64 -2.18
CA SER A 179 2.73 -14.75 -3.56
C SER A 179 3.64 -15.63 -4.43
N SER A 180 4.96 -15.53 -4.24
CA SER A 180 5.93 -16.40 -4.91
C SER A 180 5.85 -17.85 -4.44
N LEU A 181 5.55 -18.12 -3.17
CA LEU A 181 5.37 -19.48 -2.66
C LEU A 181 4.10 -20.13 -3.23
N LEU A 182 3.04 -19.34 -3.38
CA LEU A 182 1.76 -19.79 -3.94
C LEU A 182 1.86 -20.11 -5.44
N LEU A 183 2.49 -19.23 -6.23
CA LEU A 183 2.46 -19.32 -7.69
C LEU A 183 3.78 -19.80 -8.32
N LYS A 184 4.86 -19.85 -7.55
CA LYS A 184 6.21 -20.25 -7.99
C LYS A 184 6.67 -19.42 -9.19
N ASP A 185 7.00 -20.06 -10.31
CA ASP A 185 7.50 -19.43 -11.53
C ASP A 185 6.42 -18.66 -12.32
N ARG A 186 5.17 -18.64 -11.83
CA ARG A 186 4.04 -17.87 -12.35
C ARG A 186 3.78 -16.57 -11.57
N PHE A 187 4.64 -16.24 -10.60
CA PHE A 187 4.66 -14.91 -9.97
C PHE A 187 5.95 -14.19 -10.33
N PHE A 188 5.82 -12.93 -10.73
CA PHE A 188 6.95 -12.04 -10.97
C PHE A 188 6.68 -10.67 -10.33
N ARG A 189 7.67 -10.15 -9.61
CA ARG A 189 7.63 -8.80 -9.02
C ARG A 189 8.63 -7.90 -9.75
N LEU A 190 8.12 -6.87 -10.40
CA LEU A 190 8.92 -5.75 -10.90
C LEU A 190 8.98 -4.67 -9.83
N ASP A 191 10.12 -4.55 -9.16
CA ASP A 191 10.32 -3.50 -8.15
C ASP A 191 11.76 -2.95 -8.24
N PRO A 192 11.97 -1.79 -8.89
CA PRO A 192 13.31 -1.25 -9.07
C PRO A 192 13.86 -0.72 -7.74
N LYS A 193 15.17 -0.88 -7.52
CA LYS A 193 15.83 -0.24 -6.39
C LYS A 193 15.91 1.26 -6.58
N ILE A 194 15.44 2.03 -5.60
CA ILE A 194 15.42 3.49 -5.63
C ILE A 194 16.11 4.10 -4.41
N PRO A 195 16.63 5.34 -4.50
CA PRO A 195 17.00 6.10 -3.31
C PRO A 195 15.80 6.30 -2.39
N ASN A 196 16.03 6.58 -1.09
CA ASN A 196 14.95 6.96 -0.19
C ASN A 196 14.42 8.36 -0.58
N LEU A 197 13.32 8.38 -1.33
CA LEU A 197 12.68 9.57 -1.87
C LEU A 197 11.36 9.85 -1.14
N SER A 198 11.02 11.13 -1.01
CA SER A 198 9.77 11.53 -0.37
C SER A 198 8.58 11.03 -1.16
N LYS A 199 7.60 10.41 -0.47
CA LYS A 199 6.34 9.99 -1.09
C LYS A 199 5.38 11.16 -1.35
N THR A 200 5.63 12.33 -0.76
CA THR A 200 4.71 13.49 -0.82
C THR A 200 5.32 14.73 -1.47
N ASP A 201 6.62 14.72 -1.82
CA ASP A 201 7.27 15.86 -2.47
C ASP A 201 7.25 15.67 -4.00
N PRO A 202 6.48 16.48 -4.76
CA PRO A 202 6.43 16.36 -6.21
C PRO A 202 7.77 16.68 -6.90
N SER A 203 8.72 17.34 -6.22
CA SER A 203 10.04 17.67 -6.78
C SER A 203 10.87 16.41 -7.12
N VAL A 204 10.52 15.24 -6.56
CA VAL A 204 11.21 13.98 -6.81
C VAL A 204 10.78 13.30 -8.12
N VAL A 205 9.66 13.71 -8.72
CA VAL A 205 9.07 13.06 -9.91
C VAL A 205 10.05 12.98 -11.10
N PRO A 206 10.83 14.03 -11.46
CA PRO A 206 11.81 13.92 -12.53
C PRO A 206 12.89 12.85 -12.27
N THR A 207 13.29 12.66 -11.01
CA THR A 207 14.23 11.60 -10.61
C THR A 207 13.60 10.22 -10.77
N LEU A 208 12.34 10.05 -10.37
CA LEU A 208 11.60 8.79 -10.54
C LEU A 208 11.46 8.42 -12.03
N ILE A 209 11.14 9.37 -12.91
CA ILE A 209 11.10 9.15 -14.36
C ILE A 209 12.46 8.70 -14.89
N LYS A 210 13.55 9.33 -14.43
CA LYS A 210 14.93 8.96 -14.81
C LYS A 210 15.27 7.54 -14.41
N ILE A 211 14.82 7.10 -13.24
CA ILE A 211 14.99 5.73 -12.76
C ILE A 211 14.16 4.77 -13.62
N ALA A 212 12.87 5.05 -13.79
CA ALA A 212 11.96 4.21 -14.58
C ALA A 212 12.47 3.95 -16.00
N ASN A 213 12.98 4.98 -16.68
CA ASN A 213 13.54 4.87 -18.03
C ASN A 213 14.86 4.06 -18.09
N LYS A 214 15.52 3.83 -16.95
CA LYS A 214 16.76 3.04 -16.84
C LYS A 214 16.52 1.65 -16.25
N THR A 215 15.32 1.38 -15.73
CA THR A 215 14.96 0.08 -15.19
C THR A 215 15.02 -0.96 -16.30
N ASP A 216 15.78 -2.03 -16.08
CA ASP A 216 15.85 -3.15 -17.02
C ASP A 216 14.55 -3.95 -16.97
N LEU A 217 13.85 -4.01 -18.11
CA LEU A 217 12.57 -4.71 -18.26
C LEU A 217 12.71 -6.07 -18.97
N ARG A 218 13.92 -6.50 -19.36
CA ARG A 218 14.10 -7.72 -20.18
C ARG A 218 13.49 -8.96 -19.53
N THR A 219 13.71 -9.14 -18.23
CA THR A 219 13.16 -10.28 -17.49
C THR A 219 11.65 -10.17 -17.31
N THR A 220 11.13 -8.97 -17.07
CA THR A 220 9.69 -8.71 -16.98
C THR A 220 8.98 -9.01 -18.31
N VAL A 221 9.53 -8.53 -19.43
CA VAL A 221 9.00 -8.77 -20.77
C VAL A 221 9.02 -10.27 -21.09
N ALA A 222 10.15 -10.95 -20.84
CA ALA A 222 10.24 -12.39 -21.03
C ALA A 222 9.22 -13.17 -20.19
N PHE A 223 8.97 -12.74 -18.95
CA PHE A 223 7.91 -13.32 -18.10
C PHE A 223 6.52 -13.10 -18.70
N VAL A 224 6.24 -11.90 -19.21
CA VAL A 224 4.95 -11.59 -19.84
C VAL A 224 4.75 -12.43 -21.11
N GLU A 225 5.74 -12.48 -22.00
CA GLU A 225 5.72 -13.27 -23.23
C GLU A 225 5.54 -14.77 -22.94
N LYS A 226 6.22 -15.31 -21.93
CA LYS A 226 6.07 -16.72 -21.52
C LYS A 226 4.63 -17.08 -21.12
N ASN A 227 3.89 -16.16 -20.50
CA ASN A 227 2.61 -16.48 -19.85
C ASN A 227 1.36 -15.90 -20.55
N TRP A 228 1.51 -14.85 -21.36
CA TRP A 228 0.42 -14.17 -22.06
C TRP A 228 0.71 -13.86 -23.54
N GLY A 229 1.91 -14.20 -24.04
CA GLY A 229 2.31 -13.99 -25.44
C GLY A 229 1.78 -15.05 -26.41
#